data_AF-A0A1G8K9E8-F1
#
_entry.id   AF-A0A1G8K9E8-F1
#
_cell.length_a   1.000
_cell.length_b   1.000
_cell.length_c   1.000
_cell.angle_alpha   90.00
_cell.angle_beta   90.00
_cell.angle_gamma   90.00
#
_symmetry.space_group_name_H-M   'P 1'
#
loop_
_entity.id
_entity.type
_entity.pdbx_description
1 polymer ?
#
loop_
_entity_poly.entity_id
_entity_poly.type
_entity_poly.pdbx_seq_one_letter_code
_entity_poly.pdbx_strand_id
1 'polypeptide(L)'
;MTERPSPGRSDPPDRGSGAERRSPSEADPGSDADWALRQEIIDDALRPIPSDEVPDWLIPPNRGFFAEDLDHLPGLPAHTELLDGSLVLVSPQMDIHSLIVDMLVFGLRRTAPRGVRVRREMSVVLGPRQRPEPDLIALKPDTVADMTATAYQAENVSLVVEVVSPESAERDRNRKPLLYAQAGIRHFWLVEQESGHPQVTVFELDPATKAYVATGVHRDRLTVAVPFEIDIDLTEIDRL
;
A
#
# COMPACT_ATOMS: atom_id res chain seq x y z
N MET A 1 -4.86 -10.80 89.51
CA MET A 1 -5.00 -11.95 90.43
C MET A 1 -4.94 -13.18 89.55
N THR A 2 -3.85 -13.97 89.68
CA THR A 2 -3.67 -15.39 89.25
C THR A 2 -3.92 -15.72 87.75
N GLU A 3 -3.18 -16.56 87.02
CA GLU A 3 -2.15 -17.55 87.30
C GLU A 3 -1.58 -18.01 85.94
N ARG A 4 -0.32 -18.48 85.90
CA ARG A 4 0.15 -19.40 84.85
C ARG A 4 -0.31 -20.83 85.22
N PRO A 5 -0.47 -21.75 84.26
CA PRO A 5 0.61 -22.74 84.05
C PRO A 5 0.82 -23.24 82.60
N SER A 6 2.03 -23.73 82.32
CA SER A 6 2.45 -24.61 81.21
C SER A 6 2.05 -26.09 81.52
N PRO A 7 2.44 -27.18 80.78
CA PRO A 7 3.30 -27.33 79.58
C PRO A 7 2.87 -28.40 78.53
N GLY A 8 3.60 -28.43 77.40
CA GLY A 8 4.13 -29.65 76.78
C GLY A 8 3.34 -30.33 75.64
N ARG A 9 3.97 -30.43 74.46
CA ARG A 9 4.10 -31.66 73.65
C ARG A 9 4.93 -31.42 72.38
N SER A 10 5.53 -32.51 71.91
CA SER A 10 6.77 -32.65 71.15
C SER A 10 6.58 -32.81 69.63
N ASP A 11 7.57 -32.31 68.87
CA ASP A 11 8.16 -32.75 67.58
C ASP A 11 7.27 -32.90 66.30
N PRO A 12 7.80 -32.70 65.05
CA PRO A 12 9.10 -33.22 64.57
C PRO A 12 9.80 -32.34 63.48
N PRO A 13 10.72 -32.87 62.63
CA PRO A 13 12.07 -32.33 62.42
C PRO A 13 12.20 -31.32 61.27
N ASP A 14 13.25 -30.51 61.38
CA ASP A 14 13.74 -29.54 60.39
C ASP A 14 14.24 -30.25 59.12
N ARG A 15 13.64 -29.90 57.97
CA ARG A 15 14.14 -30.31 56.65
C ARG A 15 15.29 -29.37 56.28
N GLY A 16 16.51 -29.81 56.59
CA GLY A 16 17.74 -29.21 56.10
C GLY A 16 17.74 -29.11 54.58
N SER A 17 17.73 -27.86 54.11
CA SER A 17 17.93 -27.41 52.74
C SER A 17 19.32 -27.79 52.24
N GLY A 18 19.38 -28.59 51.18
CA GLY A 18 20.60 -28.91 50.46
C GLY A 18 20.27 -29.46 49.08
N ALA A 19 19.87 -28.59 48.17
CA ALA A 19 19.81 -28.88 46.74
C ALA A 19 20.40 -27.70 45.97
N GLU A 20 21.40 -28.01 45.16
CA GLU A 20 22.27 -27.10 44.44
C GLU A 20 21.50 -26.13 43.56
N ARG A 21 21.81 -24.84 43.69
CA ARG A 21 21.46 -23.85 42.67
C ARG A 21 22.32 -24.16 41.44
N ARG A 22 21.74 -24.79 40.42
CA ARG A 22 22.29 -24.71 39.06
C ARG A 22 22.04 -23.30 38.56
N SER A 23 23.11 -22.55 38.32
CA SER A 23 23.07 -21.29 37.59
C SER A 23 22.43 -21.51 36.22
N PRO A 24 21.57 -20.59 35.72
CA PRO A 24 21.18 -20.60 34.32
C PRO A 24 22.44 -20.42 33.47
N SER A 25 22.65 -21.35 32.53
CA SER A 25 23.61 -21.21 31.45
C SER A 25 23.35 -19.89 30.73
N GLU A 26 24.32 -18.96 30.77
CA GLU A 26 24.41 -17.91 29.77
C GLU A 26 24.50 -18.62 28.41
N ALA A 27 23.53 -18.37 27.55
CA ALA A 27 23.60 -18.77 26.15
C ALA A 27 24.71 -17.94 25.51
N ASP A 28 25.65 -18.62 24.84
CA ASP A 28 26.76 -18.02 24.08
C ASP A 28 26.18 -17.12 22.97
N PRO A 29 26.41 -15.79 23.00
CA PRO A 29 25.89 -14.90 21.99
C PRO A 29 26.71 -15.03 20.70
N GLY A 30 26.34 -15.99 19.87
CA GLY A 30 26.81 -16.14 18.49
C GLY A 30 28.27 -16.58 18.39
N SER A 31 28.49 -17.86 18.08
CA SER A 31 29.83 -18.35 17.73
C SER A 31 30.44 -17.54 16.58
N ASP A 32 31.76 -17.39 16.54
CA ASP A 32 32.51 -16.73 15.45
C ASP A 32 32.10 -17.22 14.04
N ALA A 33 31.62 -18.46 13.91
CA ALA A 33 31.10 -19.02 12.67
C ALA A 33 29.77 -18.38 12.21
N ASP A 34 28.90 -18.00 13.15
CA ASP A 34 27.62 -17.31 12.89
C ASP A 34 27.88 -15.85 12.47
N TRP A 35 29.00 -15.26 12.93
CA TRP A 35 29.43 -13.93 12.52
C TRP A 35 30.17 -13.92 11.18
N ALA A 36 31.04 -14.90 10.93
CA ALA A 36 31.70 -15.09 9.65
C ALA A 36 30.70 -15.36 8.51
N LEU A 37 29.68 -16.21 8.75
CA LEU A 37 28.64 -16.49 7.74
C LEU A 37 27.77 -15.25 7.45
N ARG A 38 27.47 -14.43 8.47
CA ARG A 38 26.77 -13.15 8.28
C ARG A 38 27.63 -12.11 7.56
N GLN A 39 28.93 -12.05 7.85
CA GLN A 39 29.86 -11.16 7.16
C GLN A 39 30.02 -11.59 5.70
N GLU A 40 30.09 -12.87 5.39
CA GLU A 40 30.19 -13.35 4.01
C GLU A 40 28.92 -13.04 3.19
N ILE A 41 27.73 -13.14 3.80
CA ILE A 41 26.46 -12.72 3.17
C ILE A 41 26.43 -11.20 2.94
N ILE A 42 26.91 -10.40 3.90
CA ILE A 42 26.97 -8.94 3.79
C ILE A 42 28.00 -8.53 2.73
N ASP A 43 29.19 -9.12 2.75
CA ASP A 43 30.28 -8.84 1.81
C ASP A 43 29.89 -9.23 0.39
N ASP A 44 29.18 -10.35 0.21
CA ASP A 44 28.62 -10.74 -1.09
C ASP A 44 27.50 -9.78 -1.55
N ALA A 45 26.62 -9.35 -0.64
CA ALA A 45 25.59 -8.35 -0.94
C ALA A 45 26.15 -6.94 -1.22
N LEU A 46 27.32 -6.62 -0.67
CA LEU A 46 28.02 -5.35 -0.86
C LEU A 46 29.10 -5.41 -1.97
N ARG A 47 29.26 -6.56 -2.65
CA ARG A 47 30.16 -6.63 -3.80
C ARG A 47 29.72 -5.59 -4.84
N PRO A 48 30.66 -4.78 -5.38
CA PRO A 48 30.34 -3.84 -6.43
C PRO A 48 29.77 -4.61 -7.63
N ILE A 49 28.52 -4.35 -7.96
CA ILE A 49 27.91 -4.84 -9.21
C ILE A 49 28.66 -4.14 -10.35
N PRO A 50 29.23 -4.87 -11.33
CA PRO A 50 29.86 -4.27 -12.50
C PRO A 50 28.90 -3.28 -13.17
N SER A 51 29.39 -2.12 -13.62
CA SER A 51 28.54 -1.07 -14.20
C SER A 51 27.68 -1.56 -15.37
N ASP A 52 28.16 -2.55 -16.10
CA ASP A 52 27.51 -3.11 -17.28
C ASP A 52 26.35 -4.07 -16.93
N GLU A 53 26.19 -4.42 -15.64
CA GLU A 53 25.08 -5.21 -15.10
C GLU A 53 24.00 -4.35 -14.42
N VAL A 54 24.27 -3.06 -14.22
CA VAL A 54 23.31 -2.13 -13.61
C VAL A 54 22.37 -1.60 -14.69
N PRO A 55 21.05 -1.78 -14.57
CA PRO A 55 20.12 -1.23 -15.55
C PRO A 55 20.23 0.29 -15.66
N ASP A 56 20.17 0.82 -16.89
CA ASP A 56 20.29 2.26 -17.16
C ASP A 56 19.25 3.10 -16.40
N TRP A 57 18.09 2.53 -16.09
CA TRP A 57 17.03 3.22 -15.34
C TRP A 57 17.32 3.35 -13.85
N LEU A 58 18.30 2.61 -13.30
CA LEU A 58 18.64 2.69 -11.87
C LEU A 58 19.32 4.02 -11.52
N ILE A 59 20.08 4.57 -12.46
CA ILE A 59 20.74 5.86 -12.30
C ILE A 59 19.93 6.90 -13.08
N PRO A 60 19.21 7.81 -12.40
CA PRO A 60 18.40 8.78 -13.10
C PRO A 60 19.28 9.72 -13.94
N PRO A 61 18.84 10.10 -15.15
CA PRO A 61 19.57 11.08 -15.95
C PRO A 61 19.58 12.44 -15.24
N ASN A 62 20.50 13.35 -15.60
CA ASN A 62 20.57 14.69 -15.01
C ASN A 62 19.25 15.48 -15.10
N ARG A 63 18.44 15.19 -16.13
CA ARG A 63 17.10 15.78 -16.32
C ARG A 63 16.01 15.10 -15.48
N GLY A 64 16.26 13.98 -14.81
CA GLY A 64 15.24 13.08 -14.27
C GLY A 64 14.39 12.42 -15.35
N PHE A 65 13.50 11.51 -14.98
CA PHE A 65 12.63 10.83 -15.93
C PHE A 65 11.40 11.68 -16.28
N PHE A 66 10.88 11.45 -17.48
CA PHE A 66 9.65 12.02 -18.01
C PHE A 66 8.66 10.90 -18.30
N ALA A 67 7.36 11.24 -18.36
CA ALA A 67 6.28 10.27 -18.50
C ALA A 67 6.42 9.36 -19.73
N GLU A 68 6.98 9.91 -20.83
CA GLU A 68 7.25 9.20 -22.09
C GLU A 68 8.44 8.23 -21.98
N ASP A 69 9.38 8.48 -21.04
CA ASP A 69 10.55 7.62 -20.88
C ASP A 69 10.12 6.20 -20.44
N LEU A 70 9.03 6.06 -19.66
CA LEU A 70 8.56 4.78 -19.11
C LEU A 70 8.30 3.72 -20.19
N ASP A 71 7.83 4.11 -21.38
CA ASP A 71 7.54 3.19 -22.48
C ASP A 71 8.81 2.74 -23.24
N HIS A 72 9.97 3.31 -22.90
CA HIS A 72 11.23 3.14 -23.62
C HIS A 72 12.38 2.62 -22.75
N LEU A 73 12.18 2.48 -21.43
CA LEU A 73 13.20 1.96 -20.51
C LEU A 73 13.27 0.43 -20.56
N PRO A 74 14.35 -0.16 -21.08
CA PRO A 74 14.46 -1.62 -21.20
C PRO A 74 14.58 -2.27 -19.83
N GLY A 75 13.85 -3.37 -19.62
CA GLY A 75 13.91 -4.12 -18.37
C GLY A 75 13.36 -3.39 -17.15
N LEU A 76 12.61 -2.30 -17.35
CA LEU A 76 11.90 -1.64 -16.27
C LEU A 76 10.84 -2.59 -15.69
N PRO A 77 10.76 -2.78 -14.37
CA PRO A 77 9.72 -3.60 -13.76
C PRO A 77 8.31 -3.11 -14.17
N ALA A 78 7.40 -4.05 -14.39
CA ALA A 78 6.00 -3.73 -14.59
C ALA A 78 5.44 -2.93 -13.40
N HIS A 79 4.39 -2.14 -13.63
CA HIS A 79 3.75 -1.31 -12.61
C HIS A 79 4.68 -0.26 -11.98
N THR A 80 5.76 0.13 -12.68
CA THR A 80 6.59 1.27 -12.25
C THR A 80 5.86 2.58 -12.47
N GLU A 81 5.73 3.38 -11.42
CA GLU A 81 5.17 4.72 -11.51
C GLU A 81 6.27 5.78 -11.73
N LEU A 82 5.88 6.94 -12.25
CA LEU A 82 6.72 8.14 -12.27
C LEU A 82 6.12 9.23 -11.40
N LEU A 83 6.81 9.60 -10.32
CA LEU A 83 6.41 10.71 -9.45
C LEU A 83 7.56 11.71 -9.31
N ASP A 84 7.30 12.97 -9.60
CA ASP A 84 8.27 14.07 -9.49
C ASP A 84 9.57 13.85 -10.30
N GLY A 85 9.50 13.05 -11.36
CA GLY A 85 10.65 12.68 -12.19
C GLY A 85 11.48 11.52 -11.64
N SER A 86 11.01 10.84 -10.60
CA SER A 86 11.62 9.65 -10.00
C SER A 86 10.77 8.41 -10.25
N LEU A 87 11.44 7.29 -10.54
CA LEU A 87 10.79 5.99 -10.69
C LEU A 87 10.41 5.44 -9.31
N VAL A 88 9.18 4.95 -9.19
CA VAL A 88 8.69 4.28 -8.00
C VAL A 88 8.40 2.83 -8.36
N LEU A 89 9.22 1.93 -7.82
CA LEU A 89 9.05 0.49 -7.99
C LEU A 89 8.09 -0.02 -6.93
N VAL A 90 6.98 -0.61 -7.35
CA VAL A 90 5.96 -1.12 -6.43
C VAL A 90 6.32 -2.51 -5.93
N SER A 91 5.96 -2.80 -4.68
CA SER A 91 6.09 -4.14 -4.11
C SER A 91 4.90 -5.03 -4.53
N PRO A 92 5.06 -6.37 -4.50
CA PRO A 92 3.94 -7.27 -4.73
C PRO A 92 2.74 -6.97 -3.81
N GLN A 93 1.54 -7.04 -4.37
CA GLN A 93 0.30 -6.75 -3.65
C GLN A 93 -0.01 -7.85 -2.61
N MET A 94 -0.63 -7.45 -1.51
CA MET A 94 -1.24 -8.38 -0.55
C MET A 94 -2.58 -8.90 -1.09
N ASP A 95 -2.94 -10.14 -0.77
CA ASP A 95 -4.17 -10.77 -1.30
C ASP A 95 -5.44 -9.94 -1.02
N ILE A 96 -5.57 -9.41 0.21
CA ILE A 96 -6.70 -8.53 0.58
C ILE A 96 -6.79 -7.27 -0.27
N HIS A 97 -5.66 -6.72 -0.74
CA HIS A 97 -5.64 -5.57 -1.65
C HIS A 97 -6.30 -5.94 -2.97
N SER A 98 -5.87 -7.06 -3.56
CA SER A 98 -6.40 -7.57 -4.82
C SER A 98 -7.90 -7.86 -4.74
N LEU A 99 -8.37 -8.47 -3.63
CA LEU A 99 -9.79 -8.73 -3.42
C LEU A 99 -10.62 -7.44 -3.36
N ILE A 100 -10.12 -6.40 -2.67
CA ILE A 100 -10.79 -5.09 -2.62
C ILE A 100 -10.84 -4.45 -4.01
N VAL A 101 -9.73 -4.47 -4.76
CA VAL A 101 -9.69 -3.94 -6.13
C VAL A 101 -10.72 -4.66 -7.01
N ASP A 102 -10.76 -6.00 -6.98
CA ASP A 102 -11.68 -6.78 -7.81
C ASP A 102 -13.15 -6.54 -7.46
N MET A 103 -13.49 -6.44 -6.16
CA MET A 103 -14.83 -6.07 -5.70
C MET A 103 -15.25 -4.69 -6.24
N LEU A 104 -14.36 -3.70 -6.16
CA LEU A 104 -14.62 -2.34 -6.65
C LEU A 104 -14.73 -2.31 -8.19
N VAL A 105 -13.89 -3.06 -8.91
CA VAL A 105 -14.00 -3.23 -10.38
C VAL A 105 -15.38 -3.76 -10.75
N PHE A 106 -15.82 -4.83 -10.09
CA PHE A 106 -17.10 -5.46 -10.36
C PHE A 106 -18.26 -4.50 -10.09
N GLY A 107 -18.28 -3.86 -8.92
CA GLY A 107 -19.30 -2.90 -8.53
C GLY A 107 -19.37 -1.67 -9.45
N LEU A 108 -18.22 -1.09 -9.81
CA LEU A 108 -18.15 0.04 -10.74
C LEU A 108 -18.60 -0.36 -12.15
N ARG A 109 -18.17 -1.52 -12.66
CA ARG A 109 -18.59 -1.98 -14.00
C ARG A 109 -20.08 -2.29 -14.07
N ARG A 110 -20.66 -2.82 -13.00
CA ARG A 110 -22.10 -3.11 -12.90
C ARG A 110 -22.96 -1.84 -12.96
N THR A 111 -22.45 -0.74 -12.40
CA THR A 111 -23.18 0.53 -12.26
C THR A 111 -22.84 1.54 -13.34
N ALA A 112 -21.71 1.36 -14.04
CA ALA A 112 -21.25 2.24 -15.10
C ALA A 112 -22.28 2.41 -16.23
N PRO A 113 -22.64 3.65 -16.60
CA PRO A 113 -23.47 3.89 -17.76
C PRO A 113 -22.72 3.55 -19.05
N ARG A 114 -23.47 3.44 -20.16
CA ARG A 114 -22.89 3.15 -21.48
C ARG A 114 -21.79 4.17 -21.82
N GLY A 115 -20.64 3.66 -22.25
CA GLY A 115 -19.47 4.44 -22.66
C GLY A 115 -18.43 4.61 -21.57
N VAL A 116 -18.83 4.61 -20.28
CA VAL A 116 -17.85 4.64 -19.18
C VAL A 116 -17.07 3.34 -19.15
N ARG A 117 -15.75 3.44 -19.01
CA ARG A 117 -14.86 2.27 -18.94
C ARG A 117 -14.07 2.29 -17.65
N VAL A 118 -14.15 1.20 -16.90
CA VAL A 118 -13.33 0.97 -15.71
C VAL A 118 -12.08 0.20 -16.10
N ARG A 119 -10.93 0.71 -15.71
CA ARG A 119 -9.61 0.07 -15.88
C ARG A 119 -8.93 -0.03 -14.53
N ARG A 120 -8.19 -1.10 -14.34
CA ARG A 120 -7.30 -1.30 -13.20
C ARG A 120 -5.86 -1.29 -13.69
N GLU A 121 -4.91 -0.95 -12.84
CA GLU A 121 -3.47 -1.09 -13.13
C GLU A 121 -3.09 -0.41 -14.46
N MET A 122 -3.61 0.80 -14.69
CA MET A 122 -3.35 1.59 -15.89
C MET A 122 -2.81 2.96 -15.50
N SER A 123 -1.63 3.30 -16.01
CA SER A 123 -1.00 4.60 -15.80
C SER A 123 -1.89 5.77 -16.23
N VAL A 124 -1.77 6.90 -15.52
CA VAL A 124 -2.38 8.18 -15.90
C VAL A 124 -1.30 9.24 -16.05
N VAL A 125 -1.19 9.83 -17.25
CA VAL A 125 -0.30 10.97 -17.48
C VAL A 125 -0.95 12.22 -16.89
N LEU A 126 -0.37 12.73 -15.80
CA LEU A 126 -0.80 13.96 -15.12
C LEU A 126 0.05 15.16 -15.55
N GLY A 127 1.23 14.91 -16.11
CA GLY A 127 2.15 15.92 -16.62
C GLY A 127 3.50 15.31 -17.01
N PRO A 128 4.46 16.12 -17.48
CA PRO A 128 5.72 15.63 -18.05
C PRO A 128 6.54 14.78 -17.08
N ARG A 129 6.39 14.97 -15.78
CA ARG A 129 7.12 14.28 -14.71
C ARG A 129 6.22 13.43 -13.80
N GLN A 130 4.98 13.22 -14.21
CA GLN A 130 3.93 12.63 -13.38
C GLN A 130 3.14 11.62 -14.20
N ARG A 131 3.40 10.34 -13.95
CA ARG A 131 2.68 9.20 -14.50
C ARG A 131 2.49 8.13 -13.41
N PRO A 132 1.65 8.39 -12.39
CA PRO A 132 1.23 7.37 -11.45
C PRO A 132 0.44 6.26 -12.14
N GLU A 133 0.36 5.13 -11.47
CA GLU A 133 -0.54 4.02 -11.80
C GLU A 133 -1.52 3.81 -10.64
N PRO A 134 -2.71 4.43 -10.70
CA PRO A 134 -3.73 4.17 -9.70
C PRO A 134 -4.26 2.74 -9.80
N ASP A 135 -4.71 2.20 -8.66
CA ASP A 135 -5.34 0.87 -8.63
C ASP A 135 -6.54 0.80 -9.59
N LEU A 136 -7.37 1.84 -9.62
CA LEU A 136 -8.53 1.92 -10.51
C LEU A 136 -8.74 3.32 -11.08
N ILE A 137 -9.21 3.35 -12.32
CA ILE A 137 -9.74 4.54 -12.96
C ILE A 137 -11.08 4.25 -13.63
N ALA A 138 -11.98 5.23 -13.60
CA ALA A 138 -13.12 5.29 -14.51
C ALA A 138 -12.86 6.37 -15.56
N LEU A 139 -12.98 6.00 -16.83
CA LEU A 139 -12.81 6.88 -17.98
C LEU A 139 -14.14 7.51 -18.39
N LYS A 140 -14.07 8.74 -18.89
CA LYS A 140 -15.22 9.48 -19.45
C LYS A 140 -15.80 8.73 -20.66
N PRO A 141 -17.13 8.81 -20.91
CA PRO A 141 -17.81 8.03 -21.95
C PRO A 141 -17.22 8.11 -23.35
N ASP A 142 -16.70 9.27 -23.75
CA ASP A 142 -16.20 9.54 -25.11
C ASP A 142 -14.69 9.28 -25.26
N THR A 143 -14.05 8.69 -24.24
CA THR A 143 -12.63 8.35 -24.33
C THR A 143 -12.43 7.29 -25.41
N VAL A 144 -11.61 7.59 -26.43
CA VAL A 144 -11.31 6.66 -27.52
C VAL A 144 -10.66 5.39 -26.94
N ALA A 145 -11.07 4.22 -27.44
CA ALA A 145 -10.44 2.96 -27.07
C ALA A 145 -9.18 2.79 -27.91
N ASP A 146 -8.02 2.83 -27.28
CA ASP A 146 -6.78 2.34 -27.87
C ASP A 146 -6.33 1.14 -27.03
N MET A 147 -6.34 -0.05 -27.63
CA MET A 147 -5.95 -1.29 -26.96
C MET A 147 -4.43 -1.45 -26.83
N THR A 148 -3.67 -0.55 -27.45
CA THR A 148 -2.20 -0.47 -27.35
C THR A 148 -1.73 0.59 -26.37
N ALA A 149 -2.65 1.43 -25.85
CA ALA A 149 -2.32 2.47 -24.91
C ALA A 149 -1.77 1.89 -23.60
N THR A 150 -0.63 2.41 -23.17
CA THR A 150 0.03 2.11 -21.89
C THR A 150 -0.32 3.12 -20.80
N ALA A 151 -1.04 4.19 -21.13
CA ALA A 151 -1.56 5.19 -20.20
C ALA A 151 -2.77 5.95 -20.75
N TYR A 152 -3.52 6.61 -19.87
CA TYR A 152 -4.54 7.59 -20.24
C TYR A 152 -4.14 9.01 -19.82
N GLN A 153 -4.59 10.02 -20.57
CA GLN A 153 -4.44 11.42 -20.15
C GLN A 153 -5.42 11.75 -19.01
N ALA A 154 -5.00 12.56 -18.05
CA ALA A 154 -5.82 12.97 -16.90
C ALA A 154 -7.21 13.52 -17.30
N GLU A 155 -7.28 14.27 -18.40
CA GLU A 155 -8.52 14.84 -18.93
C GLU A 155 -9.56 13.79 -19.37
N ASN A 156 -9.15 12.55 -19.62
CA ASN A 156 -10.04 11.45 -19.96
C ASN A 156 -10.52 10.67 -18.72
N VAL A 157 -9.96 10.94 -17.55
CA VAL A 157 -10.28 10.25 -16.29
C VAL A 157 -11.39 11.03 -15.56
N SER A 158 -12.44 10.33 -15.14
CA SER A 158 -13.51 10.89 -14.30
C SER A 158 -13.35 10.55 -12.82
N LEU A 159 -12.77 9.38 -12.51
CA LEU A 159 -12.53 8.92 -11.14
C LEU A 159 -11.18 8.22 -11.08
N VAL A 160 -10.42 8.51 -10.03
CA VAL A 160 -9.27 7.72 -9.57
C VAL A 160 -9.59 7.08 -8.22
N VAL A 161 -9.18 5.85 -8.02
CA VAL A 161 -9.27 5.14 -6.73
C VAL A 161 -7.89 4.61 -6.37
N GLU A 162 -7.48 4.83 -5.12
CA GLU A 162 -6.28 4.23 -4.53
C GLU A 162 -6.71 3.34 -3.35
N VAL A 163 -6.20 2.12 -3.31
CA VAL A 163 -6.35 1.20 -2.19
C VAL A 163 -5.05 1.22 -1.40
N VAL A 164 -5.13 1.71 -0.17
CA VAL A 164 -3.93 1.94 0.64
C VAL A 164 -3.33 0.62 1.08
N SER A 165 -2.05 0.42 0.74
CA SER A 165 -1.20 -0.63 1.28
C SER A 165 -0.12 -0.05 2.22
N PRO A 166 0.55 -0.85 3.07
CA PRO A 166 1.63 -0.37 3.93
C PRO A 166 2.77 0.33 3.15
N GLU A 167 3.08 -0.14 1.95
CA GLU A 167 4.18 0.40 1.12
C GLU A 167 3.78 1.73 0.48
N SER A 168 2.56 1.83 -0.05
CA SER A 168 2.09 2.97 -0.83
C SER A 168 1.44 4.06 0.03
N ALA A 169 1.24 3.81 1.34
CA ALA A 169 0.41 4.63 2.22
C ALA A 169 0.72 6.13 2.23
N GLU A 170 2.00 6.50 2.26
CA GLU A 170 2.39 7.92 2.23
C GLU A 170 2.05 8.57 0.88
N ARG A 171 2.26 7.85 -0.22
CA ARG A 171 1.99 8.35 -1.56
C ARG A 171 0.49 8.49 -1.78
N ASP A 172 -0.29 7.48 -1.42
CA ASP A 172 -1.73 7.42 -1.68
C ASP A 172 -2.53 8.38 -0.79
N ARG A 173 -2.10 8.57 0.47
CA ARG A 173 -2.77 9.51 1.38
C ARG A 173 -2.42 10.97 1.12
N ASN A 174 -1.16 11.24 0.72
CA ASN A 174 -0.64 12.61 0.69
C ASN A 174 -0.22 13.06 -0.70
N ARG A 175 0.69 12.35 -1.36
CA ARG A 175 1.32 12.85 -2.60
C ARG A 175 0.41 12.76 -3.82
N LYS A 176 -0.11 11.58 -4.12
CA LYS A 176 -0.93 11.31 -5.31
C LYS A 176 -2.22 12.15 -5.33
N PRO A 177 -2.97 12.33 -4.22
CA PRO A 177 -4.15 13.21 -4.22
C PRO A 177 -3.85 14.64 -4.66
N LEU A 178 -2.70 15.20 -4.24
CA LEU A 178 -2.27 16.53 -4.68
C LEU A 178 -2.00 16.56 -6.19
N LEU A 179 -1.36 15.53 -6.73
CA LEU A 179 -1.08 15.42 -8.16
C LEU A 179 -2.36 15.26 -9.00
N TYR A 180 -3.31 14.43 -8.55
CA TYR A 180 -4.61 14.26 -9.20
C TYR A 180 -5.43 15.55 -9.20
N ALA A 181 -5.45 16.27 -8.07
CA ALA A 181 -6.11 17.55 -7.95
C ALA A 181 -5.49 18.61 -8.88
N GLN A 182 -4.16 18.68 -8.95
CA GLN A 182 -3.42 19.57 -9.87
C GLN A 182 -3.73 19.26 -11.34
N ALA A 183 -3.89 17.98 -11.67
CA ALA A 183 -4.28 17.53 -13.01
C ALA A 183 -5.78 17.70 -13.32
N GLY A 184 -6.58 18.15 -12.34
CA GLY A 184 -8.00 18.46 -12.53
C GLY A 184 -8.93 17.25 -12.53
N ILE A 185 -8.48 16.08 -12.04
CA ILE A 185 -9.34 14.91 -11.92
C ILE A 185 -10.39 15.19 -10.85
N ARG A 186 -11.67 15.12 -11.22
CA ARG A 186 -12.74 15.64 -10.37
C ARG A 186 -13.04 14.76 -9.15
N HIS A 187 -12.99 13.44 -9.30
CA HIS A 187 -13.38 12.51 -8.25
C HIS A 187 -12.17 11.63 -7.87
N PHE A 188 -11.95 11.50 -6.57
CA PHE A 188 -10.88 10.69 -6.00
C PHE A 188 -11.42 9.90 -4.82
N TRP A 189 -11.13 8.60 -4.78
CA TRP A 189 -11.46 7.75 -3.64
C TRP A 189 -10.19 7.20 -3.00
N LEU A 190 -10.14 7.28 -1.68
CA LEU A 190 -9.12 6.64 -0.87
C LEU A 190 -9.77 5.47 -0.12
N VAL A 191 -9.28 4.26 -0.38
CA VAL A 191 -9.77 3.04 0.25
C VAL A 191 -8.76 2.58 1.29
N GLU A 192 -9.17 2.53 2.55
CA GLU A 192 -8.36 2.01 3.64
C GLU A 192 -8.95 0.71 4.18
N GLN A 193 -8.13 -0.07 4.88
CA GLN A 193 -8.59 -1.30 5.53
C GLN A 193 -8.86 -1.01 7.02
N GLU A 194 -10.09 -1.27 7.46
CA GLU A 194 -10.49 -1.21 8.86
C GLU A 194 -10.94 -2.61 9.31
N SER A 195 -10.20 -3.25 10.22
CA SER A 195 -10.55 -4.58 10.76
C SER A 195 -10.79 -5.66 9.71
N GLY A 196 -10.09 -5.61 8.58
CA GLY A 196 -10.23 -6.58 7.47
C GLY A 196 -11.29 -6.23 6.43
N HIS A 197 -12.00 -5.10 6.57
CA HIS A 197 -13.01 -4.63 5.62
C HIS A 197 -12.59 -3.30 4.97
N PRO A 198 -13.01 -3.03 3.73
CA PRO A 198 -12.73 -1.77 3.07
C PRO A 198 -13.57 -0.62 3.63
N GLN A 199 -12.90 0.48 3.96
CA GLN A 199 -13.50 1.79 4.19
C GLN A 199 -13.17 2.70 3.01
N VAL A 200 -14.18 3.23 2.31
CA VAL A 200 -14.00 4.16 1.19
C VAL A 200 -14.29 5.58 1.64
N THR A 201 -13.28 6.45 1.59
CA THR A 201 -13.47 7.90 1.69
C THR A 201 -13.58 8.49 0.29
N VAL A 202 -14.68 9.19 0.03
CA VAL A 202 -14.97 9.82 -1.26
C VAL A 202 -14.60 11.29 -1.20
N PHE A 203 -13.84 11.75 -2.18
CA PHE A 203 -13.45 13.13 -2.34
C PHE A 203 -13.92 13.71 -3.68
N GLU A 204 -14.25 14.99 -3.65
CA GLU A 204 -14.48 15.80 -4.86
C GLU A 204 -13.53 17.00 -4.89
N LEU A 205 -13.02 17.30 -6.08
CA LEU A 205 -12.15 18.45 -6.30
C LEU A 205 -12.97 19.73 -6.20
N ASP A 206 -12.64 20.58 -5.24
CA ASP A 206 -13.20 21.91 -5.13
C ASP A 206 -12.58 22.80 -6.23
N PRO A 207 -13.40 23.32 -7.18
CA PRO A 207 -12.89 24.14 -8.28
C PRO A 207 -12.26 25.46 -7.82
N ALA A 208 -12.62 25.98 -6.64
CA ALA A 208 -12.12 27.24 -6.10
C ALA A 208 -10.76 27.06 -5.42
N THR A 209 -10.61 26.05 -4.56
CA THR A 209 -9.37 25.82 -3.82
C THR A 209 -8.37 24.92 -4.56
N LYS A 210 -8.83 24.20 -5.60
CA LYS A 210 -8.05 23.16 -6.31
C LYS A 210 -7.55 22.07 -5.36
N ALA A 211 -8.29 21.81 -4.29
CA ALA A 211 -8.02 20.77 -3.32
C ALA A 211 -9.21 19.80 -3.24
N TYR A 212 -8.94 18.56 -2.87
CA TYR A 212 -9.98 17.59 -2.59
C TYR A 212 -10.67 17.88 -1.26
N VAL A 213 -11.99 17.78 -1.26
CA VAL A 213 -12.84 17.85 -0.07
C VAL A 213 -13.56 16.53 0.09
N ALA A 214 -13.51 15.95 1.30
CA ALA A 214 -14.22 14.72 1.61
C ALA A 214 -15.73 14.95 1.58
N THR A 215 -16.46 14.15 0.82
CA THR A 215 -17.92 14.22 0.69
C THR A 215 -18.63 13.04 1.34
N GLY A 216 -17.91 11.97 1.70
CA GLY A 216 -18.46 10.83 2.42
C GLY A 216 -17.42 9.81 2.86
N VAL A 217 -17.79 8.97 3.83
CA VAL A 217 -17.03 7.80 4.29
C VAL A 217 -17.98 6.61 4.35
N HIS A 218 -17.61 5.49 3.72
CA HIS A 218 -18.46 4.32 3.50
C HIS A 218 -17.77 3.04 3.99
N ARG A 219 -18.51 2.12 4.63
CA ARG A 219 -17.97 0.87 5.22
C ARG A 219 -18.71 -0.39 4.76
N ASP A 220 -20.04 -0.35 4.77
CA ASP A 220 -20.85 -1.52 4.36
C ASP A 220 -21.39 -1.38 2.94
N ARG A 221 -21.70 -0.16 2.52
CA ARG A 221 -22.26 0.14 1.21
C ARG A 221 -21.77 1.49 0.72
N LEU A 222 -21.25 1.51 -0.50
CA LEU A 222 -20.84 2.71 -1.20
C LEU A 222 -21.95 3.11 -2.18
N THR A 223 -22.69 4.16 -1.82
CA THR A 223 -23.73 4.75 -2.67
C THR A 223 -23.43 6.21 -2.90
N VAL A 224 -23.16 6.58 -4.14
CA VAL A 224 -22.87 7.97 -4.56
C VAL A 224 -23.49 8.27 -5.92
N ALA A 225 -23.88 9.52 -6.15
CA ALA A 225 -24.50 9.95 -7.41
C ALA A 225 -23.48 10.40 -8.48
N VAL A 226 -22.21 10.62 -8.08
CA VAL A 226 -21.15 11.13 -8.95
C VAL A 226 -19.88 10.27 -8.85
N PRO A 227 -19.09 10.12 -9.94
CA PRO A 227 -19.29 10.71 -11.28
C PRO A 227 -20.48 10.16 -12.07
N PHE A 228 -21.07 9.07 -11.61
CA PHE A 228 -22.33 8.50 -12.05
C PHE A 228 -22.97 7.78 -10.86
N GLU A 229 -24.21 7.33 -11.00
CA GLU A 229 -24.90 6.55 -9.98
C GLU A 229 -24.13 5.25 -9.70
N ILE A 230 -23.54 5.15 -8.51
CA ILE A 230 -22.76 4.00 -8.06
C ILE A 230 -23.40 3.44 -6.80
N ASP A 231 -23.51 2.12 -6.78
CA ASP A 231 -24.03 1.34 -5.67
C ASP A 231 -23.26 0.01 -5.55
N ILE A 232 -22.39 -0.08 -4.56
CA ILE A 232 -21.50 -1.22 -4.30
C ILE A 232 -21.72 -1.70 -2.86
N ASP A 233 -21.98 -2.99 -2.69
CA ASP A 233 -22.01 -3.64 -1.39
C ASP A 233 -20.56 -3.99 -1.00
N LEU A 234 -20.03 -3.30 0.00
CA LEU A 234 -18.64 -3.47 0.46
C LEU A 234 -18.50 -4.72 1.36
N THR A 235 -19.61 -5.29 1.84
CA THR A 235 -19.61 -6.54 2.62
C THR A 235 -19.45 -7.78 1.74
N GLU A 236 -19.51 -7.64 0.41
CA GLU A 236 -19.26 -8.75 -0.52
C GLU A 236 -17.83 -9.30 -0.40
N ILE A 237 -16.90 -8.52 0.15
CA ILE A 237 -15.51 -8.94 0.42
C ILE A 237 -15.43 -10.22 1.27
N ASP A 238 -16.41 -10.46 2.17
CA ASP A 238 -16.45 -11.64 3.05
C ASP A 238 -16.73 -12.95 2.30
N ARG A 239 -17.08 -12.86 1.01
CA ARG A 239 -17.49 -13.99 0.17
C ARG A 239 -16.53 -14.26 -0.99
N LEU A 240 -15.48 -13.45 -1.15
CA LEU A 240 -14.43 -13.61 -2.16
C LEU A 240 -13.29 -14.48 -1.59
#